data_AF-A0A8J2KHL3-F1
#
_entry.id   AF-A0A8J2KHL3-F1
#
_cell.length_a   1.000
_cell.length_b   1.000
_cell.length_c   1.000
_cell.angle_alpha   90.00
_cell.angle_beta   90.00
_cell.angle_gamma   90.00
#
_symmetry.space_group_name_H-M   'P 1'
#
loop_
_entity.id
_entity.type
_entity.pdbx_description
1 polymer ?
#
loop_
_entity_poly.entity_id
_entity_poly.type
_entity_poly.pdbx_seq_one_letter_code
_entity_poly.pdbx_strand_id
1 'polypeptide(L)'
;GSSLLYFPGMTPEWKRFNIASLVAHEVLHQWIGNLVSCDWWSEIWIHEGFADFFAEEAVAKLQPEFQSDVIFINSHFQRALKSDQTPNTHAVNHIFSMTKFAGLDDNESTDAFDDIAYSKGASLVRMLRNFLTEPVFKEGMRNFIKMHAYMSVNQTRLFESFNNATNLPATVAQIMDAWTFQPGFPLVRVNTKGDNSIELVQVI
;
A
#
# COMPACT_ATOMS: atom_id res chain seq x y z
N GLY A 1 11.58 -21.44 9.56
CA GLY A 1 12.92 -21.45 8.92
C GLY A 1 13.36 -20.02 8.69
N SER A 2 14.66 -19.72 8.69
CA SER A 2 15.16 -18.33 8.58
C SER A 2 14.67 -17.60 7.32
N SER A 3 14.21 -16.35 7.49
CA SER A 3 13.69 -15.46 6.45
C SER A 3 14.77 -14.71 5.66
N LEU A 4 16.04 -14.77 6.09
CA LEU A 4 17.13 -13.95 5.51
C LEU A 4 18.28 -14.77 4.91
N LEU A 5 18.47 -16.02 5.36
CA LEU A 5 19.64 -16.80 4.95
C LEU A 5 19.53 -17.30 3.51
N TYR A 6 20.54 -16.92 2.71
CA TYR A 6 20.80 -17.39 1.36
C TYR A 6 22.02 -18.31 1.31
N PHE A 7 21.83 -19.50 0.76
CA PHE A 7 22.86 -20.51 0.48
C PHE A 7 22.89 -20.80 -1.03
N PRO A 8 24.00 -20.49 -1.74
CA PRO A 8 24.14 -20.77 -3.17
C PRO A 8 23.88 -22.24 -3.50
N GLY A 9 23.11 -22.52 -4.55
CA GLY A 9 22.77 -23.87 -5.00
C GLY A 9 21.76 -24.63 -4.12
N MET A 10 21.42 -24.13 -2.92
CA MET A 10 20.45 -24.76 -2.02
C MET A 10 19.17 -23.94 -1.85
N THR A 11 19.23 -22.61 -2.03
CA THR A 11 18.09 -21.72 -1.83
C THR A 11 17.22 -21.69 -3.07
N PRO A 12 15.95 -22.13 -3.00
CA PRO A 12 15.03 -22.06 -4.15
C PRO A 12 14.78 -20.61 -4.59
N GLU A 13 14.42 -20.41 -5.85
CA GLU A 13 14.19 -19.06 -6.41
C GLU A 13 13.12 -18.27 -5.67
N TRP A 14 11.98 -18.88 -5.32
CA TRP A 14 10.93 -18.22 -4.54
C TRP A 14 11.46 -17.69 -3.20
N LYS A 15 12.41 -18.39 -2.57
CA LYS A 15 13.01 -17.95 -1.33
C LYS A 15 14.03 -16.82 -1.55
N ARG A 16 14.78 -16.85 -2.66
CA ARG A 16 15.66 -15.74 -3.07
C ARG A 16 14.86 -14.46 -3.27
N PHE A 17 13.72 -14.56 -3.96
CA PHE A 17 12.77 -13.46 -4.13
C PHE A 17 12.27 -12.94 -2.77
N ASN A 18 11.78 -13.82 -1.89
CA ASN A 18 11.29 -13.41 -0.57
C ASN A 18 12.37 -12.71 0.27
N ILE A 19 13.63 -13.17 0.21
CA ILE A 19 14.76 -12.50 0.89
C ILE A 19 14.98 -11.10 0.32
N ALA A 20 14.99 -10.96 -1.01
CA ALA A 20 15.20 -9.67 -1.67
C ALA A 20 14.06 -8.68 -1.36
N SER A 21 12.81 -9.13 -1.46
CA SER A 21 11.62 -8.32 -1.14
C SER A 21 11.61 -7.91 0.33
N LEU A 22 11.89 -8.84 1.26
CA LEU A 22 11.99 -8.53 2.69
C LEU A 22 13.09 -7.50 2.98
N VAL A 23 14.29 -7.66 2.43
CA VAL A 23 15.37 -6.67 2.65
C VAL A 23 14.97 -5.30 2.11
N ALA A 24 14.33 -5.23 0.93
CA ALA A 24 13.88 -3.96 0.37
C ALA A 24 12.78 -3.30 1.21
N HIS A 25 11.84 -4.10 1.74
CA HIS A 25 10.78 -3.66 2.65
C HIS A 25 11.35 -3.01 3.92
N GLU A 26 12.23 -3.72 4.63
CA GLU A 26 12.86 -3.22 5.88
C GLU A 26 13.79 -2.01 5.65
N VAL A 27 14.43 -1.94 4.49
CA VAL A 27 15.23 -0.77 4.11
C VAL A 27 14.33 0.43 3.84
N LEU A 28 13.15 0.25 3.25
CA LEU A 28 12.22 1.38 3.07
C LEU A 28 11.76 1.95 4.42
N HIS A 29 11.57 1.09 5.43
CA HIS A 29 11.16 1.55 6.76
C HIS A 29 12.08 2.59 7.39
N GLN A 30 13.33 2.68 6.94
CA GLN A 30 14.24 3.75 7.36
C GLN A 30 13.73 5.15 7.00
N TRP A 31 12.97 5.29 5.89
CA TRP A 31 12.33 6.55 5.50
C TRP A 31 10.87 6.64 5.96
N ILE A 32 10.07 5.58 5.79
CA ILE A 32 8.64 5.57 6.09
C ILE A 32 8.37 4.48 7.13
N GLY A 33 8.19 4.89 8.38
CA GLY A 33 8.23 4.03 9.56
C GLY A 33 9.10 4.67 10.64
N ASN A 34 10.36 4.94 10.30
CA ASN A 34 11.36 5.50 11.22
C ASN A 34 11.52 7.02 11.10
N LEU A 35 11.90 7.53 9.91
CA LEU A 35 12.13 8.97 9.72
C LEU A 35 10.81 9.76 9.70
N VAL A 36 9.79 9.22 9.04
CA VAL A 36 8.41 9.73 9.09
C VAL A 36 7.55 8.60 9.63
N SER A 37 6.88 8.82 10.75
CA SER A 37 6.06 7.78 11.41
C SER A 37 4.58 8.12 11.32
N CYS A 38 3.69 7.14 11.37
CA CYS A 38 2.26 7.38 11.43
C CYS A 38 1.86 7.98 12.79
N ASP A 39 0.86 8.87 12.80
CA ASP A 39 0.33 9.47 14.03
C ASP A 39 -0.36 8.46 14.95
N TRP A 40 -0.95 7.40 14.35
CA TRP A 40 -1.64 6.34 15.07
C TRP A 40 -1.72 5.06 14.25
N TRP A 41 -2.05 3.93 14.88
CA TRP A 41 -2.19 2.63 14.22
C TRP A 41 -3.27 2.59 13.13
N SER A 42 -4.23 3.53 13.14
CA SER A 42 -5.20 3.67 12.04
C SER A 42 -4.56 4.07 10.72
N GLU A 43 -3.34 4.57 10.74
CA GLU A 43 -2.58 5.02 9.57
C GLU A 43 -1.44 4.05 9.22
N ILE A 44 -1.39 2.85 9.81
CA ILE A 44 -0.28 1.90 9.68
C ILE A 44 -0.04 1.45 8.23
N TRP A 45 -1.07 1.51 7.38
CA TRP A 45 -0.95 1.26 5.95
C TRP A 45 0.02 2.21 5.23
N ILE A 46 0.26 3.41 5.79
CA ILE A 46 1.28 4.34 5.28
C ILE A 46 2.68 3.74 5.46
N HIS A 47 2.92 2.94 6.49
CA HIS A 47 4.17 2.20 6.64
C HIS A 47 4.16 0.97 5.74
N GLU A 48 3.29 0.02 6.04
CA GLU A 48 3.35 -1.34 5.48
C GLU A 48 3.00 -1.37 3.99
N GLY A 49 1.95 -0.66 3.59
CA GLY A 49 1.54 -0.60 2.19
C GLY A 49 2.58 0.09 1.29
N PHE A 50 3.25 1.13 1.79
CA PHE A 50 4.35 1.75 1.06
C PHE A 50 5.59 0.84 1.02
N ALA A 51 5.92 0.20 2.13
CA ALA A 51 7.02 -0.77 2.24
C ALA A 51 6.89 -1.90 1.21
N ASP A 52 5.72 -2.55 1.16
CA ASP A 52 5.42 -3.60 0.17
C ASP A 52 5.49 -3.08 -1.27
N PHE A 53 4.87 -1.94 -1.57
CA PHE A 53 4.88 -1.41 -2.94
C PHE A 53 6.31 -1.09 -3.43
N PHE A 54 7.10 -0.38 -2.63
CA PHE A 54 8.45 -0.01 -3.04
C PHE A 54 9.43 -1.18 -2.99
N ALA A 55 9.20 -2.19 -2.13
CA ALA A 55 9.98 -3.42 -2.15
C ALA A 55 9.85 -4.12 -3.50
N GLU A 56 8.62 -4.29 -3.99
CA GLU A 56 8.36 -4.92 -5.29
C GLU A 56 8.92 -4.08 -6.45
N GLU A 57 8.77 -2.75 -6.43
CA GLU A 57 9.40 -1.87 -7.43
C GLU A 57 10.94 -1.95 -7.40
N ALA A 58 11.54 -2.04 -6.21
CA ALA A 58 12.99 -2.16 -6.06
C ALA A 58 13.50 -3.50 -6.59
N VAL A 59 12.82 -4.61 -6.26
CA VAL A 59 13.15 -5.94 -6.75
C VAL A 59 12.96 -6.02 -8.26
N ALA A 60 11.88 -5.48 -8.81
CA ALA A 60 11.65 -5.42 -10.26
C ALA A 60 12.80 -4.71 -11.01
N LYS A 61 13.35 -3.64 -10.42
CA LYS A 61 14.45 -2.86 -11.01
C LYS A 61 15.82 -3.50 -10.83
N LEU A 62 16.09 -4.07 -9.66
CA LEU A 62 17.41 -4.58 -9.30
C LEU A 62 17.62 -6.05 -9.70
N GLN A 63 16.55 -6.84 -9.74
CA GLN A 63 16.55 -8.28 -10.01
C GLN A 63 15.39 -8.62 -10.98
N PRO A 64 15.42 -8.11 -12.23
CA PRO A 64 14.31 -8.21 -13.18
C PRO A 64 13.94 -9.67 -13.53
N GLU A 65 14.86 -10.62 -13.33
CA GLU A 65 14.61 -12.05 -13.54
C GLU A 65 13.46 -12.60 -12.68
N PHE A 66 13.17 -11.99 -11.52
CA PHE A 66 12.08 -12.41 -10.66
C PHE A 66 10.70 -12.00 -11.17
N GLN A 67 10.61 -11.03 -12.09
CA GLN A 67 9.34 -10.52 -12.61
C GLN A 67 8.39 -10.05 -11.48
N SER A 68 8.92 -9.27 -10.53
CA SER A 68 8.19 -8.74 -9.35
C SER A 68 6.82 -8.15 -9.71
N ASP A 69 6.71 -7.40 -10.81
CA ASP A 69 5.45 -6.77 -11.23
C ASP A 69 4.32 -7.76 -11.46
N VAL A 70 4.64 -8.98 -11.94
CA VAL A 70 3.70 -10.08 -12.13
C VAL A 70 3.37 -10.72 -10.79
N ILE A 71 4.39 -10.94 -9.95
CA ILE A 71 4.22 -11.49 -8.60
C ILE A 71 3.31 -10.59 -7.76
N PHE A 72 3.44 -9.26 -7.87
CA PHE A 72 2.60 -8.29 -7.17
C PHE A 72 1.11 -8.55 -7.39
N ILE A 73 0.70 -8.94 -8.60
CA ILE A 73 -0.71 -9.20 -8.93
C ILE A 73 -1.28 -10.32 -8.05
N ASN A 74 -0.52 -11.39 -7.82
CA ASN A 74 -0.98 -12.49 -6.98
C ASN A 74 -0.76 -12.21 -5.48
N SER A 75 0.45 -11.74 -5.12
CA SER A 75 0.89 -11.58 -3.73
C SER A 75 0.22 -10.43 -3.00
N HIS A 76 -0.13 -9.34 -3.69
CA HIS A 76 -0.78 -8.18 -3.10
C HIS A 76 -2.17 -7.94 -3.69
N PHE A 77 -2.31 -7.73 -5.01
CA PHE A 77 -3.59 -7.30 -5.57
C PHE A 77 -4.72 -8.33 -5.38
N GLN A 78 -4.53 -9.59 -5.80
CA GLN A 78 -5.52 -10.65 -5.62
C GLN A 78 -5.74 -11.00 -4.14
N ARG A 79 -4.69 -10.93 -3.31
CA ARG A 79 -4.79 -11.13 -1.86
C ARG A 79 -5.67 -10.06 -1.21
N ALA A 80 -5.44 -8.79 -1.56
CA ALA A 80 -6.25 -7.66 -1.11
C ALA A 80 -7.73 -7.87 -1.47
N LEU A 81 -8.05 -8.16 -2.73
CA LEU A 81 -9.44 -8.40 -3.16
C LEU A 81 -10.08 -9.57 -2.40
N LYS A 82 -9.32 -10.64 -2.14
CA LYS A 82 -9.83 -11.82 -1.42
C LYS A 82 -10.19 -11.51 0.03
N SER A 83 -9.39 -10.71 0.71
CA SER A 83 -9.61 -10.34 2.12
C SER A 83 -10.67 -9.23 2.23
N ASP A 84 -10.65 -8.28 1.30
CA ASP A 84 -11.49 -7.08 1.32
C ASP A 84 -12.95 -7.31 0.85
N GLN A 85 -13.23 -8.43 0.18
CA GLN A 85 -14.61 -8.83 -0.16
C GLN A 85 -15.38 -9.48 1.01
N THR A 86 -14.72 -9.69 2.16
CA THR A 86 -15.33 -10.42 3.28
C THR A 86 -16.16 -9.49 4.17
N PRO A 87 -17.20 -9.99 4.88
CA PRO A 87 -17.99 -9.17 5.80
C PRO A 87 -17.20 -8.58 6.98
N ASN A 88 -16.02 -9.15 7.27
CA ASN A 88 -15.14 -8.72 8.35
C ASN A 88 -14.06 -7.73 7.88
N THR A 89 -14.10 -7.28 6.63
CA THR A 89 -13.17 -6.26 6.13
C THR A 89 -13.35 -4.92 6.88
N HIS A 90 -12.37 -4.04 6.73
CA HIS A 90 -12.42 -2.65 7.19
C HIS A 90 -11.80 -1.70 6.16
N ALA A 91 -12.01 -0.41 6.38
CA ALA A 91 -11.31 0.64 5.65
C ALA A 91 -9.79 0.53 5.89
N VAL A 92 -8.94 0.95 4.93
CA VAL A 92 -7.49 0.90 5.14
C VAL A 92 -7.03 1.88 6.23
N ASN A 93 -7.76 3.00 6.37
CA ASN A 93 -7.68 3.88 7.51
C ASN A 93 -8.83 3.56 8.47
N HIS A 94 -8.53 2.75 9.49
CA HIS A 94 -9.53 2.25 10.44
C HIS A 94 -9.06 2.41 11.88
N ILE A 95 -9.92 2.95 12.74
CA ILE A 95 -9.64 3.06 14.17
C ILE A 95 -10.00 1.73 14.84
N PHE A 96 -8.99 0.99 15.26
CA PHE A 96 -9.16 -0.26 16.00
C PHE A 96 -9.55 0.02 17.47
N SER A 97 -10.50 -0.75 18.01
CA SER A 97 -11.07 -0.51 19.35
C SER A 97 -10.09 -0.80 20.49
N MET A 98 -9.74 0.24 21.28
CA MET A 98 -8.81 0.19 22.43
C MET A 98 -9.18 -0.78 23.56
N THR A 99 -10.43 -1.25 23.67
CA THR A 99 -10.83 -2.21 24.70
C THR A 99 -10.26 -3.61 24.51
N LYS A 100 -9.76 -3.94 23.31
CA LYS A 100 -8.90 -5.11 23.06
C LYS A 100 -7.41 -4.87 23.36
N PHE A 101 -7.00 -3.62 23.57
CA PHE A 101 -5.63 -3.17 23.85
C PHE A 101 -5.36 -2.96 25.36
N ALA A 102 -6.33 -3.29 26.22
CA ALA A 102 -6.19 -3.19 27.67
C ALA A 102 -5.68 -4.50 28.30
N GLY A 103 -5.03 -5.34 27.49
CA GLY A 103 -4.86 -6.77 27.70
C GLY A 103 -3.48 -7.26 28.11
N LEU A 104 -2.44 -6.44 28.32
CA LEU A 104 -1.11 -6.87 28.81
C LEU A 104 -0.50 -8.11 28.11
N ASP A 105 -0.84 -8.37 26.84
CA ASP A 105 -0.21 -9.42 26.04
C ASP A 105 0.43 -8.75 24.81
N ASP A 106 1.72 -8.93 24.62
CA ASP A 106 2.55 -8.26 23.58
C ASP A 106 2.13 -8.58 22.12
N ASN A 107 0.99 -9.22 21.89
CA ASN A 107 0.41 -9.56 20.59
C ASN A 107 -0.63 -8.53 20.10
N GLU A 108 -0.79 -7.40 20.79
CA GLU A 108 -1.90 -6.44 20.61
C GLU A 108 -1.79 -5.51 19.39
N SER A 109 -0.61 -5.41 18.74
CA SER A 109 -0.47 -4.74 17.44
C SER A 109 -1.10 -5.53 16.30
N THR A 110 -1.28 -6.84 16.43
CA THR A 110 -1.55 -7.76 15.31
C THR A 110 -2.82 -7.47 14.51
N ASP A 111 -3.88 -6.95 15.13
CA ASP A 111 -5.17 -6.69 14.44
C ASP A 111 -5.06 -5.60 13.36
N ALA A 112 -4.13 -4.64 13.51
CA ALA A 112 -3.88 -3.59 12.51
C ALA A 112 -2.92 -4.03 11.39
N PHE A 113 -2.20 -5.14 11.60
CA PHE A 113 -1.19 -5.66 10.69
C PHE A 113 -1.76 -6.86 9.92
N ASP A 114 -2.62 -6.54 8.95
CA ASP A 114 -3.38 -7.53 8.19
C ASP A 114 -3.26 -7.32 6.66
N ASP A 115 -3.92 -8.18 5.88
CA ASP A 115 -3.89 -8.07 4.42
C ASP A 115 -4.42 -6.72 3.90
N ILE A 116 -5.27 -6.02 4.66
CA ILE A 116 -5.77 -4.70 4.30
C ILE A 116 -4.64 -3.66 4.43
N ALA A 117 -3.94 -3.61 5.56
CA ALA A 117 -2.83 -2.66 5.74
C ALA A 117 -1.68 -2.88 4.75
N TYR A 118 -1.31 -4.15 4.52
CA TYR A 118 -0.22 -4.54 3.63
C TYR A 118 -0.65 -4.55 2.16
N SER A 119 -1.52 -5.49 1.80
CA SER A 119 -1.82 -5.81 0.40
C SER A 119 -2.76 -4.80 -0.26
N LYS A 120 -3.82 -4.36 0.43
CA LYS A 120 -4.70 -3.28 -0.08
C LYS A 120 -3.93 -1.96 -0.07
N GLY A 121 -3.20 -1.65 1.01
CA GLY A 121 -2.32 -0.49 1.09
C GLY A 121 -1.35 -0.39 -0.11
N ALA A 122 -0.57 -1.44 -0.38
CA ALA A 122 0.34 -1.47 -1.53
C ALA A 122 -0.38 -1.33 -2.87
N SER A 123 -1.54 -1.95 -3.02
CA SER A 123 -2.37 -1.84 -4.23
C SER A 123 -2.87 -0.41 -4.46
N LEU A 124 -3.27 0.29 -3.40
CA LEU A 124 -3.66 1.70 -3.47
C LEU A 124 -2.46 2.60 -3.79
N VAL A 125 -1.27 2.33 -3.26
CA VAL A 125 -0.05 3.07 -3.60
C VAL A 125 0.29 2.88 -5.09
N ARG A 126 0.22 1.65 -5.60
CA ARG A 126 0.41 1.35 -7.03
C ARG A 126 -0.62 2.07 -7.90
N MET A 127 -1.89 2.07 -7.49
CA MET A 127 -2.96 2.79 -8.19
C MET A 127 -2.68 4.30 -8.22
N LEU A 128 -2.32 4.89 -7.08
CA LEU A 128 -2.01 6.32 -6.96
C LEU A 128 -0.81 6.71 -7.83
N ARG A 129 0.28 5.92 -7.81
CA ARG A 129 1.47 6.12 -8.65
C ARG A 129 1.14 6.10 -10.14
N ASN A 130 0.24 5.21 -10.57
CA ASN A 130 -0.20 5.15 -11.97
C ASN A 130 -1.18 6.28 -12.33
N PHE A 131 -2.07 6.65 -11.41
CA PHE A 131 -3.02 7.74 -11.60
C PHE A 131 -2.31 9.10 -11.73
N LEU A 132 -1.30 9.36 -10.90
CA LEU A 132 -0.55 10.61 -10.89
C LEU A 132 0.59 10.66 -11.92
N THR A 133 1.02 9.51 -12.44
CA THR A 133 2.29 9.29 -13.15
C THR A 133 3.52 9.22 -12.23
N GLU A 134 4.54 8.47 -12.66
CA GLU A 134 5.77 8.27 -11.89
C GLU A 134 6.52 9.57 -11.53
N PRO A 135 6.70 10.56 -12.44
CA PRO A 135 7.41 11.79 -12.10
C PRO A 135 6.72 12.60 -11.00
N VAL A 136 5.40 12.75 -11.08
CA VAL A 136 4.59 13.47 -10.09
C VAL A 136 4.59 12.72 -8.76
N PHE A 137 4.40 11.39 -8.80
CA PHE A 137 4.41 10.57 -7.60
C PHE A 137 5.76 10.67 -6.87
N LYS A 138 6.87 10.58 -7.62
CA LYS A 138 8.22 10.70 -7.06
C LYS A 138 8.47 12.07 -6.42
N GLU A 139 8.02 13.15 -7.05
CA GLU A 139 8.18 14.49 -6.48
C GLU A 139 7.32 14.68 -5.22
N GLY A 140 6.07 14.20 -5.24
CA GLY A 140 5.20 14.20 -4.06
C GLY A 140 5.81 13.44 -2.88
N MET A 141 6.39 12.25 -3.12
CA MET A 141 7.09 11.49 -2.07
C MET A 141 8.35 12.19 -1.55
N ARG A 142 9.11 12.87 -2.41
CA ARG A 142 10.27 13.67 -1.99
C ARG A 142 9.83 14.83 -1.09
N ASN A 143 8.73 15.50 -1.44
CA ASN A 143 8.16 16.57 -0.63
C ASN A 143 7.67 16.03 0.71
N PHE A 144 6.92 14.92 0.70
CA PHE A 144 6.40 14.27 1.90
C PHE A 144 7.51 13.97 2.91
N ILE A 145 8.56 13.25 2.48
CA ILE A 145 9.68 12.88 3.35
C ILE A 145 10.42 14.12 3.87
N LYS A 146 10.67 15.12 3.02
CA LYS A 146 11.40 16.34 3.42
C LYS A 146 10.62 17.19 4.42
N MET A 147 9.31 17.35 4.21
CA MET A 147 8.47 18.21 5.04
C MET A 147 8.15 17.60 6.39
N HIS A 148 8.14 16.26 6.49
CA HIS A 148 7.69 15.54 7.69
C HIS A 148 8.79 14.72 8.36
N ALA A 149 10.06 14.93 8.00
CA ALA A 149 11.18 14.27 8.65
C ALA A 149 11.18 14.52 10.16
N TYR A 150 11.31 13.44 10.93
CA TYR A 150 11.23 13.40 12.40
C TYR A 150 9.86 13.80 12.98
N MET A 151 8.80 13.64 12.19
CA MET A 151 7.43 13.93 12.59
C MET A 151 6.55 12.68 12.47
N SER A 152 5.46 12.71 13.23
CA SER A 152 4.33 11.83 13.01
C SER A 152 3.35 12.46 12.00
N VAL A 153 2.70 11.63 11.18
CA VAL A 153 1.80 12.06 10.11
C VAL A 153 0.56 11.19 9.97
N ASN A 154 -0.50 11.79 9.42
CA ASN A 154 -1.71 11.12 8.96
C ASN A 154 -1.80 11.13 7.42
N GLN A 155 -2.80 10.45 6.87
CA GLN A 155 -2.96 10.39 5.41
C GLN A 155 -3.22 11.75 4.76
N THR A 156 -3.84 12.70 5.46
CA THR A 156 -4.07 14.06 4.93
C THR A 156 -2.74 14.73 4.61
N ARG A 157 -1.78 14.70 5.54
CA ARG A 157 -0.42 15.25 5.32
C ARG A 157 0.33 14.55 4.19
N LEU A 158 0.17 13.22 4.09
CA LEU A 158 0.72 12.45 2.98
C LEU A 158 0.20 12.98 1.64
N PHE A 159 -1.13 13.07 1.47
CA PHE A 159 -1.72 13.48 0.20
C PHE A 159 -1.55 14.97 -0.12
N GLU A 160 -1.53 15.84 0.88
CA GLU A 160 -1.22 17.27 0.71
C GLU A 160 0.16 17.49 0.09
N SER A 161 1.12 16.58 0.33
CA SER A 161 2.47 16.64 -0.23
C SER A 161 2.51 16.46 -1.76
N PHE A 162 1.42 15.99 -2.37
CA PHE A 162 1.28 15.85 -3.82
C PHE A 162 0.57 17.04 -4.48
N ASN A 163 -0.15 17.88 -3.73
CA ASN A 163 -1.04 18.89 -4.31
C ASN A 163 -0.31 19.86 -5.27
N ASN A 164 0.89 20.31 -4.91
CA ASN A 164 1.68 21.23 -5.73
C ASN A 164 2.28 20.59 -7.01
N ALA A 165 2.18 19.27 -7.14
CA ALA A 165 2.70 18.51 -8.28
C ALA A 165 1.61 18.07 -9.27
N THR A 166 0.33 18.42 -9.01
CA THR A 166 -0.82 17.94 -9.78
C THR A 166 -1.72 19.07 -10.29
N ASN A 167 -2.35 18.86 -11.45
CA ASN A 167 -3.40 19.74 -12.00
C ASN A 167 -4.76 19.02 -12.04
N LEU A 168 -5.15 18.40 -10.93
CA LEU A 168 -6.38 17.62 -10.82
C LEU A 168 -7.59 18.52 -10.47
N PRO A 169 -8.82 18.10 -10.83
CA PRO A 169 -10.04 18.84 -10.49
C PRO A 169 -10.40 18.80 -8.99
N ALA A 170 -9.74 17.94 -8.22
CA ALA A 170 -9.87 17.79 -6.77
C ALA A 170 -8.49 17.51 -6.16
N THR A 171 -8.33 17.72 -4.85
CA THR A 171 -7.05 17.39 -4.18
C THR A 171 -6.83 15.87 -4.17
N VAL A 172 -5.57 15.45 -4.05
CA VAL A 172 -5.26 14.02 -3.96
C VAL A 172 -5.94 13.41 -2.73
N ALA A 173 -6.04 14.15 -1.62
CA ALA A 173 -6.74 13.71 -0.41
C ALA A 173 -8.22 13.41 -0.71
N GLN A 174 -8.95 14.34 -1.34
CA GLN A 174 -10.37 14.14 -1.65
C GLN A 174 -10.64 12.92 -2.53
N ILE A 175 -9.73 12.62 -3.47
CA ILE A 175 -9.84 11.45 -4.33
C ILE A 175 -9.56 10.18 -3.53
N MET A 176 -8.50 10.18 -2.71
CA MET A 176 -8.06 8.99 -1.98
C MET A 176 -8.91 8.68 -0.76
N ASP A 177 -9.59 9.65 -0.17
CA ASP A 177 -10.53 9.45 0.95
C ASP A 177 -11.62 8.41 0.59
N ALA A 178 -12.07 8.39 -0.67
CA ALA A 178 -13.04 7.40 -1.16
C ALA A 178 -12.50 5.97 -1.12
N TRP A 179 -11.18 5.79 -1.21
CA TRP A 179 -10.50 4.49 -1.20
C TRP A 179 -9.98 4.10 0.19
N THR A 180 -9.63 5.09 1.02
CA THR A 180 -8.96 4.85 2.30
C THR A 180 -9.93 4.77 3.47
N PHE A 181 -11.06 5.49 3.43
CA PHE A 181 -12.05 5.51 4.51
C PHE A 181 -13.24 4.57 4.28
N GLN A 182 -13.30 3.86 3.16
CA GLN A 182 -14.37 2.90 2.87
C GLN A 182 -13.84 1.45 2.87
N PRO A 183 -14.57 0.51 3.52
CA PRO A 183 -14.30 -0.92 3.37
C PRO A 183 -14.65 -1.39 1.95
N GLY A 184 -14.01 -2.48 1.50
CA GLY A 184 -14.29 -3.07 0.20
C GLY A 184 -13.67 -2.32 -0.99
N PHE A 185 -14.10 -2.74 -2.17
CA PHE A 185 -13.67 -2.20 -3.46
C PHE A 185 -14.84 -2.28 -4.47
N PRO A 186 -14.90 -1.37 -5.46
CA PRO A 186 -15.99 -1.35 -6.41
C PRO A 186 -15.84 -2.41 -7.50
N LEU A 187 -16.96 -2.97 -7.93
CA LEU A 187 -17.07 -3.69 -9.21
C LEU A 187 -17.46 -2.70 -10.31
N VAL A 188 -16.60 -2.52 -11.32
CA VAL A 188 -16.91 -1.71 -12.50
C VAL A 188 -17.54 -2.60 -13.58
N ARG A 189 -18.83 -2.37 -13.87
CA ARG A 189 -19.56 -3.02 -14.97
C ARG A 189 -19.45 -2.18 -16.22
N VAL A 190 -19.14 -2.85 -17.34
CA VAL A 190 -19.01 -2.24 -18.66
C VAL A 190 -20.16 -2.70 -19.53
N ASN A 191 -21.04 -1.78 -19.91
CA ASN A 191 -22.17 -2.04 -20.81
C ASN A 191 -21.88 -1.41 -22.17
N THR A 192 -21.69 -2.24 -23.20
CA THR A 192 -21.56 -1.76 -24.58
C THR A 192 -22.94 -1.47 -25.15
N LYS A 193 -23.16 -0.23 -25.61
CA LYS A 193 -24.38 0.17 -26.32
C LYS A 193 -24.16 0.03 -27.83
N GLY A 194 -25.24 -0.26 -28.56
CA GLY A 194 -25.20 -0.54 -30.01
C GLY A 194 -24.81 0.64 -30.90
N ASP A 195 -24.60 1.82 -30.32
CA ASP A 195 -24.22 3.08 -30.96
C ASP A 195 -22.72 3.39 -30.80
N ASN A 196 -21.90 2.37 -30.55
CA ASN A 196 -20.46 2.51 -30.29
C ASN A 196 -20.14 3.32 -29.01
N SER A 197 -21.11 3.45 -28.09
CA SER A 197 -20.90 4.03 -26.77
C SER A 197 -20.73 2.96 -25.69
N ILE A 198 -20.04 3.32 -24.62
CA ILE A 198 -19.83 2.46 -23.45
C ILE A 198 -20.40 3.19 -22.24
N GLU A 199 -21.16 2.47 -21.43
CA GLU A 199 -21.61 2.92 -20.11
C GLU A 199 -20.83 2.17 -19.03
N LEU A 200 -20.29 2.93 -18.08
CA LEU A 200 -19.56 2.41 -16.93
C LEU A 200 -20.41 2.62 -15.67
N VAL A 201 -20.65 1.56 -14.93
CA VAL A 201 -21.40 1.60 -13.67
C VAL A 201 -20.55 0.96 -12.59
N GLN A 202 -20.31 1.69 -11.49
CA GLN A 202 -19.71 1.09 -10.29
C GLN A 202 -20.80 0.53 -9.36
N VAL A 203 -20.51 -0.62 -8.75
CA VAL A 203 -21.33 -1.23 -7.71
C VAL A 203 -20.43 -1.45 -6.49
N ILE A 204 -20.90 -1.01 -5.33
CA ILE A 204 -20.24 -1.17 -4.02
C ILE A 204 -20.97 -2.29 -3.27
#